data_AF-A0A961XZT8-F1
#
_entry.id   AF-A0A961XZT8-F1
#
_cell.length_a   1.000
_cell.length_b   1.000
_cell.length_c   1.000
_cell.angle_alpha   90.00
_cell.angle_beta   90.00
_cell.angle_gamma   90.00
#
_symmetry.space_group_name_H-M   'P 1'
#
loop_
_entity.id
_entity.type
_entity.pdbx_description
1 polymer ?
#
loop_
_entity_poly.entity_id
_entity_poly.type
_entity_poly.pdbx_seq_one_letter_code
_entity_poly.pdbx_strand_id
1 'polypeptide(L)'
;MADGYSQGGDAKAISRIAESYYGSFRNMFDVHGWDVPGNKMMTAAPALIVDRYGSIRRFEELHEPGDLMSPMQAIYSKPPNVWLTSFYGFRPQGWGFLGFADDVRRRGFLQNSKPGVLVVIYGAGEAAPDDLYKILGVQQCSHQIGPAQQFMSPAEWAAKQADASRRDKWNFAVRATRAWRVTPETRMNVRDFAPQATATEAWQHIGSRGEPLNSQEALNILKLDLQEVDVYGENPIIASLPGRAREILAPSKAGPVSQSPFTTRESEGPKHLYILKLVGDTDAFLGRKANGHIVVKAGFSRSPQTRCDDHNRALPKCAFRWEILWSGTKSGYDAHPSSDHAMAGEKAMQGILCTASRGCSLGGEFFLAEPALIEEAWDKGNLTAKEYKK
;
A
#
# COMPACT_ATOMS: atom_id res chain seq x y z
N MET A 1 3.93 -7.85 -40.86
CA MET A 1 2.66 -8.33 -41.45
C MET A 1 1.61 -8.24 -40.36
N ALA A 2 0.53 -7.49 -40.61
CA ALA A 2 -0.50 -7.24 -39.62
C ALA A 2 -1.45 -8.45 -39.58
N ASP A 3 -1.24 -9.33 -38.59
CA ASP A 3 -2.24 -10.32 -38.20
C ASP A 3 -3.44 -9.58 -37.60
N GLY A 4 -4.37 -9.17 -38.44
CA GLY A 4 -5.67 -8.66 -37.98
C GLY A 4 -6.48 -9.80 -37.38
N TYR A 5 -7.17 -9.54 -36.27
CA TYR A 5 -8.14 -10.48 -35.73
C TYR A 5 -9.22 -10.78 -36.78
N SER A 6 -9.73 -12.02 -36.76
CA SER A 6 -10.98 -12.35 -37.46
C SER A 6 -12.11 -11.42 -36.99
N GLN A 7 -13.05 -11.06 -37.86
CA GLN A 7 -14.17 -10.17 -37.55
C GLN A 7 -14.85 -10.54 -36.21
N GLY A 8 -14.83 -9.62 -35.25
CA GLY A 8 -15.40 -9.81 -33.91
C GLY A 8 -14.50 -10.48 -32.86
N GLY A 9 -13.26 -10.84 -33.21
CA GLY A 9 -12.25 -11.36 -32.27
C GLY A 9 -11.89 -10.34 -31.18
N ASP A 10 -11.67 -9.10 -31.58
CA ASP A 10 -11.38 -7.93 -30.72
C ASP A 10 -12.41 -7.77 -29.59
N ALA A 11 -13.70 -7.82 -29.94
CA ALA A 11 -14.77 -7.61 -28.98
C ALA A 11 -14.85 -8.76 -27.96
N LYS A 12 -14.59 -10.00 -28.39
CA LYS A 12 -14.53 -11.18 -27.52
C LYS A 12 -13.33 -11.11 -26.58
N ALA A 13 -12.16 -10.75 -27.11
CA ALA A 13 -10.94 -10.50 -26.36
C ALA A 13 -11.15 -9.50 -25.23
N ILE A 14 -11.65 -8.31 -25.57
CA ILE A 14 -11.92 -7.23 -24.61
C ILE A 14 -12.96 -7.65 -23.59
N SER A 15 -14.06 -8.29 -24.01
CA SER A 15 -15.11 -8.75 -23.09
C SER A 15 -14.58 -9.76 -22.09
N ARG A 16 -13.80 -10.75 -22.55
CA ARG A 16 -13.17 -11.74 -21.69
C ARG A 16 -12.26 -11.07 -20.66
N ILE A 17 -11.42 -10.13 -21.07
CA ILE A 17 -10.51 -9.42 -20.16
C ILE A 17 -11.31 -8.56 -19.17
N ALA A 18 -12.31 -7.82 -19.63
CA ALA A 18 -13.18 -7.00 -18.79
C ALA A 18 -13.87 -7.84 -17.71
N GLU A 19 -14.36 -9.02 -18.04
CA GLU A 19 -15.00 -9.94 -17.09
C GLU A 19 -14.00 -10.60 -16.15
N SER A 20 -12.90 -11.15 -16.68
CA SER A 20 -11.96 -11.97 -15.88
C SER A 20 -10.99 -11.15 -15.03
N TYR A 21 -10.53 -10.00 -15.52
CA TYR A 21 -9.56 -9.14 -14.83
C TYR A 21 -10.20 -7.94 -14.15
N TYR A 22 -11.41 -7.53 -14.55
CA TYR A 22 -12.06 -6.35 -13.96
C TYR A 22 -13.45 -6.66 -13.40
N GLY A 23 -13.98 -7.87 -13.59
CA GLY A 23 -15.32 -8.28 -13.17
C GLY A 23 -16.45 -7.71 -14.04
N SER A 24 -16.22 -6.61 -14.77
CA SER A 24 -17.14 -6.02 -15.73
C SER A 24 -16.47 -4.95 -16.60
N PHE A 25 -17.10 -4.61 -17.73
CA PHE A 25 -16.72 -3.44 -18.54
C PHE A 25 -16.71 -2.14 -17.73
N ARG A 26 -17.72 -1.94 -16.88
CA ARG A 26 -17.82 -0.72 -16.07
C ARG A 26 -16.61 -0.55 -15.16
N ASN A 27 -16.23 -1.61 -14.44
CA ASN A 27 -15.06 -1.57 -13.58
C ASN A 27 -13.75 -1.38 -14.37
N MET A 28 -13.65 -1.97 -15.57
CA MET A 28 -12.51 -1.74 -16.45
C MET A 28 -12.39 -0.26 -16.81
N PHE A 29 -13.50 0.39 -17.19
CA PHE A 29 -13.54 1.82 -17.50
C PHE A 29 -13.21 2.69 -16.28
N ASP A 30 -13.77 2.36 -15.11
CA ASP A 30 -13.49 3.07 -13.85
C ASP A 30 -12.00 3.01 -13.49
N VAL A 31 -11.37 1.83 -13.56
CA VAL A 31 -9.93 1.63 -13.29
C VAL A 31 -9.08 2.46 -14.25
N HIS A 32 -9.52 2.55 -15.50
CA HIS A 32 -8.82 3.29 -16.53
C HIS A 32 -9.10 4.79 -16.53
N GLY A 33 -10.07 5.26 -15.73
CA GLY A 33 -10.52 6.66 -15.74
C GLY A 33 -11.11 7.06 -17.09
N TRP A 34 -11.73 6.12 -17.81
CA TRP A 34 -12.40 6.38 -19.08
C TRP A 34 -13.84 6.83 -18.83
N ASP A 35 -14.11 8.11 -19.07
CA ASP A 35 -15.44 8.66 -18.90
C ASP A 35 -16.28 8.46 -20.18
N VAL A 36 -17.02 7.35 -20.22
CA VAL A 36 -17.91 7.00 -21.34
C VAL A 36 -19.27 6.55 -20.80
N PRO A 37 -20.40 7.03 -21.36
CA PRO A 37 -21.73 6.56 -21.01
C PRO A 37 -21.85 5.03 -21.17
N GLY A 38 -22.53 4.37 -20.23
CA GLY A 38 -22.60 2.90 -20.15
C GLY A 38 -23.05 2.20 -21.45
N ASN A 39 -24.00 2.79 -22.18
CA ASN A 39 -24.48 2.28 -23.47
C ASN A 39 -23.48 2.41 -24.63
N LYS A 40 -22.38 3.16 -24.44
CA LYS A 40 -21.30 3.36 -25.41
C LYS A 40 -19.98 2.70 -25.00
N MET A 41 -19.89 2.09 -23.81
CA MET A 41 -18.63 1.49 -23.33
C MET A 41 -18.11 0.40 -24.27
N MET A 42 -18.97 -0.51 -24.73
CA MET A 42 -18.55 -1.63 -25.58
C MET A 42 -18.05 -1.16 -26.96
N THR A 43 -18.64 -0.11 -27.52
CA THR A 43 -18.23 0.45 -28.81
C THR A 43 -17.01 1.37 -28.70
N ALA A 44 -16.81 2.03 -27.55
CA ALA A 44 -15.67 2.90 -27.30
C ALA A 44 -14.40 2.15 -26.84
N ALA A 45 -14.55 0.97 -26.22
CA ALA A 45 -13.44 0.23 -25.62
C ALA A 45 -12.28 -0.05 -26.59
N PRO A 46 -12.49 -0.50 -27.84
CA PRO A 46 -11.38 -0.76 -28.77
C PRO A 46 -10.51 0.48 -29.02
N ALA A 47 -11.12 1.64 -29.25
CA ALA A 47 -10.40 2.89 -29.52
C ALA A 47 -9.58 3.35 -28.30
N LEU A 48 -10.18 3.30 -27.11
CA LEU A 48 -9.52 3.67 -25.85
C LEU A 48 -8.38 2.72 -25.49
N ILE A 49 -8.54 1.43 -25.80
CA ILE A 49 -7.50 0.43 -25.61
C ILE A 49 -6.35 0.65 -26.58
N VAL A 50 -6.62 0.91 -27.87
CA VAL A 50 -5.57 1.21 -28.85
C VAL A 50 -4.83 2.49 -28.48
N ASP A 51 -5.54 3.54 -28.06
CA ASP A 51 -4.92 4.79 -27.59
C ASP A 51 -3.97 4.57 -26.41
N ARG A 52 -4.40 3.78 -25.41
CA ARG A 52 -3.61 3.56 -24.18
C ARG A 52 -2.52 2.49 -24.31
N TYR A 53 -2.78 1.42 -25.06
CA TYR A 53 -1.95 0.21 -25.12
C TYR A 53 -1.28 0.00 -26.47
N GLY A 54 -1.53 0.88 -27.45
CA GLY A 54 -1.01 0.81 -28.81
C GLY A 54 -1.72 -0.23 -29.69
N SER A 55 -2.23 -1.33 -29.13
CA SER A 55 -3.05 -2.30 -29.84
C SER A 55 -3.88 -3.17 -28.89
N ILE A 56 -4.94 -3.79 -29.42
CA ILE A 56 -5.76 -4.78 -28.69
C ILE A 56 -4.93 -6.02 -28.38
N ARG A 57 -4.06 -6.46 -29.31
CA ARG A 57 -3.15 -7.59 -29.08
C ARG A 57 -2.20 -7.32 -27.91
N ARG A 58 -1.65 -6.12 -27.82
CA ARG A 58 -0.82 -5.71 -26.67
C ARG A 58 -1.62 -5.68 -25.37
N PHE A 59 -2.87 -5.24 -25.43
CA PHE A 59 -3.78 -5.33 -24.29
C PHE A 59 -4.03 -6.79 -23.90
N GLU A 60 -4.20 -7.71 -24.84
CA GLU A 60 -4.31 -9.15 -24.55
C GLU A 60 -3.04 -9.71 -23.92
N GLU A 61 -1.87 -9.46 -24.49
CA GLU A 61 -0.57 -9.92 -23.96
C GLU A 61 -0.36 -9.50 -22.50
N LEU A 62 -0.74 -8.26 -22.15
CA LEU A 62 -0.63 -7.75 -20.78
C LEU A 62 -1.66 -8.38 -19.82
N HIS A 63 -2.68 -9.03 -20.36
CA HIS A 63 -3.73 -9.75 -19.65
C HIS A 63 -3.73 -11.23 -20.02
N GLU A 64 -2.61 -11.77 -20.52
CA GLU A 64 -2.47 -13.20 -20.68
C GLU A 64 -2.39 -13.84 -19.29
N PRO A 65 -3.03 -15.00 -19.08
CA PRO A 65 -2.92 -15.73 -17.83
C PRO A 65 -1.45 -16.13 -17.62
N GLY A 66 -0.79 -15.52 -16.63
CA GLY A 66 0.49 -16.03 -16.14
C GLY A 66 0.29 -17.30 -15.31
N ASP A 67 1.39 -17.88 -14.83
CA ASP A 67 1.35 -19.05 -13.92
C ASP A 67 0.62 -18.75 -12.60
N LEU A 68 0.49 -17.46 -12.25
CA LEU A 68 -0.24 -16.98 -11.08
C LEU A 68 -1.47 -16.18 -11.49
N MET A 69 -2.59 -16.48 -10.83
CA MET A 69 -3.81 -15.68 -10.92
C MET A 69 -3.52 -14.22 -10.53
N SER A 70 -3.98 -13.26 -11.33
CA SER A 70 -3.84 -11.84 -10.97
C SER A 70 -4.69 -11.49 -9.74
N PRO A 71 -4.35 -10.45 -8.96
CA PRO A 71 -5.13 -10.09 -7.78
C PRO A 71 -6.61 -9.82 -8.07
N MET A 72 -6.90 -9.12 -9.17
CA MET A 72 -8.29 -8.86 -9.54
C MET A 72 -9.02 -10.14 -9.98
N GLN A 73 -8.34 -11.04 -10.70
CA GLN A 73 -8.91 -12.34 -11.06
C GLN A 73 -9.22 -13.18 -9.82
N ALA A 74 -8.37 -13.15 -8.79
CA ALA A 74 -8.61 -13.82 -7.52
C ALA A 74 -9.84 -13.28 -6.78
N ILE A 75 -10.06 -11.95 -6.81
CA ILE A 75 -11.22 -11.31 -6.20
C ILE A 75 -12.52 -11.64 -6.94
N TYR A 76 -12.50 -11.63 -8.27
CA TYR A 76 -13.70 -11.79 -9.10
C TYR A 76 -14.02 -13.23 -9.50
N SER A 77 -13.14 -14.20 -9.23
CA SER A 77 -13.41 -15.60 -9.54
C SER A 77 -14.63 -16.13 -8.77
N LYS A 78 -15.24 -17.20 -9.29
CA LYS A 78 -16.38 -17.88 -8.67
C LYS A 78 -16.03 -19.35 -8.43
N PRO A 79 -15.81 -19.79 -7.17
CA PRO A 79 -15.68 -18.96 -5.97
C PRO A 79 -14.41 -18.06 -6.00
N PRO A 80 -14.34 -16.99 -5.17
CA PRO A 80 -13.14 -16.18 -5.05
C PRO A 80 -11.94 -17.01 -4.58
N ASN A 81 -10.76 -16.70 -5.10
CA ASN A 81 -9.50 -17.28 -4.63
C ASN A 81 -8.87 -16.35 -3.58
N VAL A 82 -9.64 -16.05 -2.54
CA VAL A 82 -9.29 -15.10 -1.48
C VAL A 82 -9.53 -15.73 -0.12
N TRP A 83 -8.55 -15.62 0.76
CA TRP A 83 -8.55 -16.21 2.09
C TRP A 83 -8.31 -15.15 3.15
N LEU A 84 -8.80 -15.40 4.37
CA LEU A 84 -8.55 -14.60 5.56
C LEU A 84 -7.74 -15.42 6.56
N THR A 85 -6.71 -14.83 7.14
CA THR A 85 -6.00 -15.40 8.31
C THR A 85 -5.49 -14.29 9.23
N SER A 86 -4.86 -14.66 10.35
CA SER A 86 -4.35 -13.71 11.34
C SER A 86 -2.88 -13.91 11.67
N PHE A 87 -2.18 -12.79 11.83
CA PHE A 87 -0.80 -12.73 12.31
C PHE A 87 -0.67 -11.78 13.51
N TYR A 88 0.46 -11.87 14.21
CA TYR A 88 0.83 -10.90 15.25
C TYR A 88 1.40 -9.60 14.65
N GLY A 89 1.75 -9.60 13.36
CA GLY A 89 2.21 -8.42 12.64
C GLY A 89 2.37 -8.70 11.14
N PHE A 90 2.49 -7.64 10.35
CA PHE A 90 2.58 -7.71 8.89
C PHE A 90 3.90 -7.15 8.35
N ARG A 91 4.90 -8.03 8.22
CA ARG A 91 6.29 -7.70 7.85
C ARG A 91 6.82 -8.54 6.67
N PRO A 92 6.21 -8.46 5.48
CA PRO A 92 6.59 -9.27 4.33
C PRO A 92 8.06 -9.10 3.88
N GLN A 93 8.69 -7.97 4.22
CA GLN A 93 10.09 -7.68 3.93
C GLN A 93 11.07 -8.64 4.60
N GLY A 94 10.66 -9.21 5.74
CA GLY A 94 11.44 -10.19 6.49
C GLY A 94 10.80 -11.58 6.53
N TRP A 95 9.48 -11.65 6.33
CA TRP A 95 8.65 -12.86 6.33
C TRP A 95 7.96 -13.01 4.96
N GLY A 96 8.70 -13.50 3.96
CA GLY A 96 8.24 -13.63 2.57
C GLY A 96 7.34 -14.84 2.28
N PHE A 97 6.54 -15.29 3.26
CA PHE A 97 5.71 -16.48 3.13
C PHE A 97 4.48 -16.47 4.05
N LEU A 98 3.51 -17.29 3.70
CA LEU A 98 2.42 -17.73 4.57
C LEU A 98 2.87 -19.00 5.32
N GLY A 99 2.91 -18.92 6.65
CA GLY A 99 3.42 -19.99 7.51
C GLY A 99 2.33 -20.84 8.17
N PHE A 100 2.54 -22.14 8.22
CA PHE A 100 1.64 -23.13 8.81
C PHE A 100 2.34 -23.91 9.92
N ALA A 101 1.60 -24.22 10.99
CA ALA A 101 2.11 -24.98 12.13
C ALA A 101 2.48 -26.43 11.76
N ASP A 102 1.76 -27.03 10.82
CA ASP A 102 1.98 -28.39 10.35
C ASP A 102 1.70 -28.51 8.83
N ASP A 103 2.24 -29.56 8.21
CA ASP A 103 2.10 -29.80 6.77
C ASP A 103 0.66 -30.15 6.36
N VAL A 104 -0.14 -30.72 7.27
CA VAL A 104 -1.53 -31.10 6.98
C VAL A 104 -2.35 -29.85 6.68
N ARG A 105 -2.21 -28.81 7.51
CA ARG A 105 -2.88 -27.51 7.29
C ARG A 105 -2.39 -26.84 6.03
N ARG A 106 -1.07 -26.85 5.76
CA ARG A 106 -0.52 -26.33 4.51
C ARG A 106 -1.11 -27.02 3.28
N ARG A 107 -1.17 -28.36 3.28
CA ARG A 107 -1.79 -29.13 2.19
C ARG A 107 -3.28 -28.83 2.05
N GLY A 108 -4.01 -28.69 3.16
CA GLY A 108 -5.42 -28.31 3.14
C GLY A 108 -5.63 -26.94 2.47
N PHE A 109 -4.79 -25.95 2.80
CA PHE A 109 -4.82 -24.65 2.12
C PHE A 109 -4.56 -24.79 0.61
N LEU A 110 -3.51 -25.50 0.21
CA LEU A 110 -3.14 -25.67 -1.20
C LEU A 110 -4.20 -26.43 -2.02
N GLN A 111 -4.89 -27.40 -1.42
CA GLN A 111 -5.97 -28.16 -2.07
C GLN A 111 -7.22 -27.32 -2.32
N ASN A 112 -7.45 -26.29 -1.49
CA ASN A 112 -8.65 -25.45 -1.52
C ASN A 112 -8.39 -24.05 -2.11
N SER A 113 -7.20 -23.81 -2.65
CA SER A 113 -6.81 -22.55 -3.28
C SER A 113 -6.11 -22.80 -4.61
N LYS A 114 -5.80 -21.74 -5.36
CA LYS A 114 -5.04 -21.81 -6.62
C LYS A 114 -3.85 -20.85 -6.59
N PRO A 115 -2.77 -21.12 -7.34
CA PRO A 115 -1.65 -20.21 -7.47
C PRO A 115 -2.09 -18.77 -7.80
N GLY A 116 -1.56 -17.79 -7.08
CA GLY A 116 -2.01 -16.40 -7.11
C GLY A 116 -3.13 -16.08 -6.13
N VAL A 117 -3.44 -16.99 -5.20
CA VAL A 117 -4.37 -16.77 -4.08
C VAL A 117 -4.00 -15.51 -3.30
N LEU A 118 -5.01 -14.70 -2.99
CA LEU A 118 -4.86 -13.56 -2.10
C LEU A 118 -5.18 -13.97 -0.67
N VAL A 119 -4.31 -13.59 0.26
CA VAL A 119 -4.46 -13.90 1.68
C VAL A 119 -4.50 -12.58 2.45
N VAL A 120 -5.67 -12.23 2.94
CA VAL A 120 -5.92 -11.06 3.77
C VAL A 120 -5.49 -11.37 5.19
N ILE A 121 -4.67 -10.51 5.77
CA ILE A 121 -4.11 -10.68 7.11
C ILE A 121 -4.73 -9.64 8.04
N TYR A 122 -5.30 -10.10 9.16
CA TYR A 122 -5.69 -9.22 10.26
C TYR A 122 -4.83 -9.44 11.52
N GLY A 123 -4.74 -8.43 12.38
CA GLY A 123 -4.00 -8.52 13.63
C GLY A 123 -4.77 -9.32 14.69
N ALA A 124 -4.13 -10.30 15.31
CA ALA A 124 -4.69 -11.06 16.43
C ALA A 124 -3.62 -11.41 17.47
N GLY A 125 -4.03 -11.92 18.63
CA GLY A 125 -3.11 -12.40 19.67
C GLY A 125 -2.19 -11.30 20.18
N GLU A 126 -0.89 -11.45 19.95
CA GLU A 126 0.16 -10.52 20.39
C GLU A 126 0.36 -9.33 19.43
N ALA A 127 -0.60 -9.07 18.55
CA ALA A 127 -0.58 -7.87 17.72
C ALA A 127 -0.57 -6.60 18.58
N ALA A 128 0.04 -5.53 18.07
CA ALA A 128 0.02 -4.23 18.72
C ALA A 128 -1.43 -3.78 18.96
N PRO A 129 -1.72 -3.01 20.03
CA PRO A 129 -3.10 -2.59 20.35
C PRO A 129 -3.85 -1.96 19.18
N ASP A 130 -3.17 -1.12 18.38
CA ASP A 130 -3.75 -0.45 17.20
C ASP A 130 -3.94 -1.38 15.99
N ASP A 131 -3.30 -2.55 15.99
CA ASP A 131 -3.36 -3.57 14.94
C ASP A 131 -4.43 -4.64 15.25
N LEU A 132 -4.84 -4.75 16.52
CA LEU A 132 -5.72 -5.82 16.97
C LEU A 132 -7.10 -5.73 16.29
N TYR A 133 -7.51 -6.84 15.68
CA TYR A 133 -8.73 -6.98 14.88
C TYR A 133 -8.81 -6.07 13.65
N LYS A 134 -7.68 -5.50 13.21
CA LYS A 134 -7.60 -4.65 12.02
C LYS A 134 -6.98 -5.40 10.84
N ILE A 135 -7.45 -5.12 9.62
CA ILE A 135 -6.80 -5.62 8.40
C ILE A 135 -5.44 -4.93 8.25
N LEU A 136 -4.35 -5.70 8.26
CA LEU A 136 -2.98 -5.20 8.21
C LEU A 136 -2.43 -5.17 6.78
N GLY A 137 -2.85 -6.11 5.94
CA GLY A 137 -2.35 -6.24 4.59
C GLY A 137 -2.92 -7.45 3.85
N VAL A 138 -2.46 -7.62 2.61
CA VAL A 138 -2.81 -8.71 1.71
C VAL A 138 -1.52 -9.28 1.11
N GLN A 139 -1.41 -10.60 1.04
CA GLN A 139 -0.31 -11.29 0.35
C GLN A 139 -0.84 -12.04 -0.86
N GLN A 140 -0.09 -12.06 -1.96
CA GLN A 140 -0.32 -12.98 -3.07
C GLN A 140 0.64 -14.16 -2.93
N CYS A 141 0.13 -15.39 -2.93
CA CYS A 141 0.93 -16.60 -2.74
C CYS A 141 1.01 -17.46 -4.00
N SER A 142 2.18 -18.04 -4.27
CA SER A 142 2.45 -18.77 -5.51
C SER A 142 2.16 -20.27 -5.49
N HIS A 143 1.88 -20.84 -4.30
CA HIS A 143 1.87 -22.28 -4.04
C HIS A 143 3.25 -22.96 -4.07
N GLN A 144 4.34 -22.22 -4.28
CA GLN A 144 5.67 -22.79 -4.08
C GLN A 144 5.90 -23.07 -2.59
N ILE A 145 6.22 -24.32 -2.26
CA ILE A 145 6.41 -24.77 -0.88
C ILE A 145 7.87 -24.88 -0.49
N GLY A 146 8.15 -24.79 0.81
CA GLY A 146 9.49 -25.00 1.37
C GLY A 146 9.48 -24.86 2.90
N PRO A 147 10.64 -25.03 3.56
CA PRO A 147 10.80 -24.67 4.95
C PRO A 147 10.76 -23.15 5.13
N ALA A 148 10.25 -22.66 6.26
CA ALA A 148 10.18 -21.23 6.57
C ALA A 148 11.51 -20.48 6.41
N GLN A 149 12.62 -21.11 6.79
CA GLN A 149 13.97 -20.55 6.66
C GLN A 149 14.31 -20.11 5.22
N GLN A 150 13.79 -20.81 4.20
CA GLN A 150 14.06 -20.50 2.80
C GLN A 150 13.44 -19.16 2.36
N PHE A 151 12.34 -18.76 2.99
CA PHE A 151 11.56 -17.57 2.62
C PHE A 151 11.56 -16.51 3.73
N MET A 152 12.47 -16.63 4.70
CA MET A 152 12.63 -15.69 5.80
C MET A 152 14.01 -15.03 5.71
N SER A 153 14.09 -13.74 6.02
CA SER A 153 15.38 -13.07 6.12
C SER A 153 16.26 -13.70 7.21
N PRO A 154 17.59 -13.74 7.05
CA PRO A 154 18.48 -14.34 8.04
C PRO A 154 18.34 -13.71 9.44
N ALA A 155 18.09 -12.40 9.50
CA ALA A 155 17.90 -11.68 10.76
C ALA A 155 16.60 -12.08 11.47
N GLU A 156 15.49 -12.17 10.74
CA GLU A 156 14.21 -12.63 11.29
C GLU A 156 14.25 -14.11 11.68
N TRP A 157 14.96 -14.95 10.91
CA TRP A 157 15.16 -16.35 11.27
C TRP A 157 15.95 -16.50 12.56
N ALA A 158 17.06 -15.76 12.71
CA ALA A 158 17.84 -15.77 13.94
C ALA A 158 17.00 -15.30 15.15
N ALA A 159 16.21 -14.23 14.98
CA ALA A 159 15.30 -13.74 16.02
C ALA A 159 14.23 -14.77 16.41
N LYS A 160 13.63 -15.45 15.42
CA LYS A 160 12.67 -16.55 15.65
C LYS A 160 13.31 -17.72 16.37
N GLN A 161 14.54 -18.11 16.01
CA GLN A 161 15.25 -19.21 16.64
C GLN A 161 15.67 -18.88 18.09
N ALA A 162 15.97 -17.62 18.40
CA ALA A 162 16.28 -17.19 19.75
C ALA A 162 15.06 -17.26 20.70
N ASP A 163 13.85 -17.15 20.17
CA ASP A 163 12.61 -17.13 20.94
C ASP A 163 12.01 -18.53 21.13
N ALA A 164 12.05 -19.03 22.37
CA ALA A 164 11.53 -20.35 22.72
C ALA A 164 10.03 -20.54 22.37
N SER A 165 9.23 -19.47 22.38
CA SER A 165 7.79 -19.54 22.10
C SER A 165 7.46 -19.62 20.60
N ARG A 166 8.42 -19.29 19.73
CA ARG A 166 8.25 -19.18 18.27
C ARG A 166 9.16 -20.12 17.46
N ARG A 167 10.25 -20.61 18.05
CA ARG A 167 11.27 -21.47 17.39
C ARG A 167 10.66 -22.59 16.55
N ASP A 168 9.71 -23.33 17.11
CA ASP A 168 9.14 -24.51 16.44
C ASP A 168 7.81 -24.25 15.70
N LYS A 169 7.36 -22.99 15.65
CA LYS A 169 6.08 -22.62 15.03
C LYS A 169 6.26 -22.16 13.58
N TRP A 170 5.21 -22.40 12.78
CA TRP A 170 5.06 -21.90 11.40
C TRP A 170 6.17 -22.30 10.43
N ASN A 171 6.74 -23.51 10.60
CA ASN A 171 7.89 -23.97 9.82
C ASN A 171 7.53 -24.44 8.40
N PHE A 172 6.25 -24.71 8.12
CA PHE A 172 5.79 -25.12 6.81
C PHE A 172 5.32 -23.90 6.03
N ALA A 173 6.04 -23.54 4.97
CA ALA A 173 5.81 -22.29 4.25
C ALA A 173 5.20 -22.49 2.87
N VAL A 174 4.42 -21.49 2.45
CA VAL A 174 4.02 -21.22 1.07
C VAL A 174 4.54 -19.82 0.70
N ARG A 175 5.35 -19.72 -0.36
CA ARG A 175 5.99 -18.47 -0.78
C ARG A 175 4.96 -17.39 -1.12
N ALA A 176 5.16 -16.20 -0.55
CA ALA A 176 4.50 -14.99 -0.99
C ALA A 176 5.33 -14.34 -2.11
N THR A 177 4.69 -13.85 -3.16
CA THR A 177 5.36 -13.22 -4.31
C THR A 177 5.12 -11.72 -4.38
N ARG A 178 4.01 -11.24 -3.83
CA ARG A 178 3.67 -9.82 -3.70
C ARG A 178 2.94 -9.59 -2.39
N ALA A 179 3.06 -8.39 -1.85
CA ALA A 179 2.34 -8.00 -0.65
C ALA A 179 1.95 -6.53 -0.69
N TRP A 180 0.81 -6.22 -0.09
CA TRP A 180 0.30 -4.88 0.06
C TRP A 180 -0.05 -4.63 1.52
N ARG A 181 0.43 -3.53 2.07
CA ARG A 181 0.08 -3.08 3.42
C ARG A 181 -1.13 -2.16 3.34
N VAL A 182 -2.06 -2.30 4.28
CA VAL A 182 -3.13 -1.31 4.46
C VAL A 182 -2.56 -0.11 5.22
N THR A 183 -2.82 1.10 4.72
CA THR A 183 -2.39 2.32 5.42
C THR A 183 -2.97 2.36 6.84
N PRO A 184 -2.17 2.62 7.89
CA PRO A 184 -2.62 2.53 9.29
C PRO A 184 -3.91 3.31 9.59
N GLU A 185 -4.06 4.48 8.96
CA GLU A 185 -5.17 5.41 9.17
C GLU A 185 -6.50 4.89 8.61
N THR A 186 -6.48 3.94 7.69
CA THR A 186 -7.65 3.46 6.94
C THR A 186 -7.97 2.00 7.23
N ARG A 187 -7.37 1.43 8.28
CA ARG A 187 -7.55 0.01 8.59
C ARG A 187 -8.98 -0.31 9.04
N MET A 188 -9.63 -1.15 8.25
CA MET A 188 -10.95 -1.69 8.53
C MET A 188 -10.89 -2.73 9.66
N ASN A 189 -11.94 -2.81 10.49
CA ASN A 189 -12.09 -3.91 11.43
C ASN A 189 -12.38 -5.21 10.66
N VAL A 190 -11.83 -6.34 11.11
CA VAL A 190 -12.02 -7.64 10.47
C VAL A 190 -13.50 -8.04 10.38
N ARG A 191 -14.34 -7.65 11.35
CA ARG A 191 -15.78 -7.95 11.33
C ARG A 191 -16.55 -7.12 10.30
N ASP A 192 -16.10 -5.90 10.04
CA ASP A 192 -16.67 -5.07 8.98
C ASP A 192 -16.20 -5.57 7.60
N PHE A 193 -14.97 -6.08 7.54
CA PHE A 193 -14.34 -6.58 6.32
C PHE A 193 -14.87 -7.96 5.91
N ALA A 194 -15.05 -8.89 6.85
CA ALA A 194 -15.47 -10.26 6.57
C ALA A 194 -16.51 -10.73 7.60
N PRO A 195 -17.73 -10.15 7.60
CA PRO A 195 -18.75 -10.43 8.61
C PRO A 195 -19.23 -11.89 8.61
N GLN A 196 -19.20 -12.59 7.49
CA GLN A 196 -19.61 -14.00 7.40
C GLN A 196 -18.48 -14.92 7.84
N ALA A 197 -17.24 -14.69 7.35
CA ALA A 197 -16.07 -15.44 7.79
C ALA A 197 -15.80 -15.27 9.30
N THR A 198 -16.28 -14.17 9.90
CA THR A 198 -16.19 -13.89 11.33
C THR A 198 -17.53 -14.05 12.07
N ALA A 199 -18.59 -14.58 11.44
CA ALA A 199 -19.91 -14.66 12.08
C ALA A 199 -19.97 -15.64 13.26
N THR A 200 -19.14 -16.69 13.23
CA THR A 200 -19.11 -17.72 14.27
C THR A 200 -17.94 -17.50 15.22
N GLU A 201 -18.00 -18.06 16.44
CA GLU A 201 -16.86 -18.09 17.38
C GLU A 201 -15.62 -18.84 16.83
N ALA A 202 -15.64 -19.28 15.56
CA ALA A 202 -14.55 -19.91 14.84
C ALA A 202 -13.32 -18.99 14.62
N TRP A 203 -13.29 -17.76 15.16
CA TRP A 203 -12.10 -16.88 15.13
C TRP A 203 -10.85 -17.60 15.67
N GLN A 204 -11.04 -18.54 16.61
CA GLN A 204 -9.98 -19.37 17.18
C GLN A 204 -9.27 -20.24 16.11
N HIS A 205 -9.95 -20.56 15.01
CA HIS A 205 -9.42 -21.44 13.96
C HIS A 205 -8.88 -20.68 12.75
N ILE A 206 -9.33 -19.44 12.50
CA ILE A 206 -8.91 -18.61 11.35
C ILE A 206 -7.38 -18.41 11.32
N GLY A 207 -6.76 -18.12 12.46
CA GLY A 207 -5.29 -17.98 12.56
C GLY A 207 -4.51 -19.28 12.32
N SER A 208 -5.19 -20.42 12.40
CA SER A 208 -4.56 -21.74 12.30
C SER A 208 -4.75 -22.41 10.93
N ARG A 209 -5.92 -22.23 10.30
CA ARG A 209 -6.32 -22.89 9.05
C ARG A 209 -6.56 -21.91 7.90
N GLY A 210 -6.80 -20.64 8.21
CA GLY A 210 -7.38 -19.68 7.29
C GLY A 210 -8.86 -19.99 6.99
N GLU A 211 -9.58 -19.01 6.46
CA GLU A 211 -10.98 -19.13 6.05
C GLU A 211 -11.15 -18.57 4.63
N PRO A 212 -11.75 -19.29 3.68
CA PRO A 212 -12.06 -18.76 2.36
C PRO A 212 -13.14 -17.68 2.46
N LEU A 213 -12.95 -16.56 1.76
CA LEU A 213 -13.91 -15.47 1.71
C LEU A 213 -14.97 -15.70 0.64
N ASN A 214 -16.21 -15.32 0.96
CA ASN A 214 -17.26 -15.29 -0.07
C ASN A 214 -17.08 -14.09 -1.01
N SER A 215 -17.83 -14.05 -2.12
CA SER A 215 -17.71 -13.01 -3.14
C SER A 215 -17.89 -11.58 -2.61
N GLN A 216 -18.80 -11.38 -1.65
CA GLN A 216 -19.04 -10.04 -1.10
C GLN A 216 -17.90 -9.57 -0.19
N GLU A 217 -17.29 -10.50 0.55
CA GLU A 217 -16.15 -10.24 1.43
C GLU A 217 -14.86 -10.05 0.63
N ALA A 218 -14.63 -10.84 -0.41
CA ALA A 218 -13.49 -10.67 -1.31
C ALA A 218 -13.49 -9.27 -1.96
N LEU A 219 -14.67 -8.76 -2.34
CA LEU A 219 -14.83 -7.41 -2.89
C LEU A 219 -14.48 -6.31 -1.87
N ASN A 220 -14.49 -6.58 -0.56
CA ASN A 220 -14.10 -5.59 0.44
C ASN A 220 -12.60 -5.24 0.37
N ILE A 221 -11.76 -6.09 -0.25
CA ILE A 221 -10.36 -5.73 -0.55
C ILE A 221 -10.31 -4.43 -1.35
N LEU A 222 -11.22 -4.24 -2.30
CA LEU A 222 -11.24 -3.08 -3.20
C LEU A 222 -11.58 -1.76 -2.48
N LYS A 223 -12.06 -1.82 -1.23
CA LYS A 223 -12.36 -0.67 -0.38
C LYS A 223 -11.14 -0.21 0.45
N LEU A 224 -10.06 -0.98 0.46
CA LEU A 224 -8.86 -0.68 1.22
C LEU A 224 -7.99 0.35 0.48
N ASP A 225 -7.27 1.16 1.25
CA ASP A 225 -6.12 1.90 0.75
C ASP A 225 -4.87 1.04 1.00
N LEU A 226 -4.20 0.69 -0.10
CA LEU A 226 -3.08 -0.25 -0.12
C LEU A 226 -1.79 0.48 -0.52
N GLN A 227 -0.66 -0.07 -0.09
CA GLN A 227 0.66 0.26 -0.60
C GLN A 227 1.40 -1.04 -0.87
N GLU A 228 1.90 -1.24 -2.09
CA GLU A 228 2.74 -2.42 -2.37
C GLU A 228 4.07 -2.29 -1.60
N VAL A 229 4.49 -3.38 -0.97
CA VAL A 229 5.69 -3.42 -0.12
C VAL A 229 6.57 -4.60 -0.50
N ASP A 230 7.88 -4.46 -0.26
CA ASP A 230 8.83 -5.52 -0.56
C ASP A 230 8.47 -6.83 0.14
N VAL A 231 8.73 -7.93 -0.56
CA VAL A 231 8.63 -9.29 -0.05
C VAL A 231 10.02 -9.90 -0.05
N TYR A 232 10.42 -10.54 1.05
CA TYR A 232 11.71 -11.20 1.11
C TYR A 232 11.84 -12.27 0.03
N GLY A 233 12.95 -12.23 -0.72
CA GLY A 233 13.22 -13.17 -1.81
C GLY A 233 12.62 -12.76 -3.16
N GLU A 234 11.94 -11.61 -3.24
CA GLU A 234 11.45 -11.01 -4.48
C GLU A 234 12.27 -9.78 -4.88
N ASN A 235 12.05 -9.31 -6.10
CA ASN A 235 12.69 -8.09 -6.59
C ASN A 235 12.20 -6.87 -5.79
N PRO A 236 13.12 -5.99 -5.32
CA PRO A 236 12.74 -4.77 -4.62
C PRO A 236 11.87 -3.84 -5.45
N ILE A 237 10.95 -3.15 -4.80
CA ILE A 237 10.04 -2.19 -5.43
C ILE A 237 10.72 -0.82 -5.47
N ILE A 238 10.88 -0.28 -6.69
CA ILE A 238 11.62 0.97 -6.92
C ILE A 238 10.84 2.21 -6.42
N ALA A 239 9.51 2.19 -6.50
CA ALA A 239 8.63 3.21 -5.91
C ALA A 239 7.19 2.67 -5.80
N SER A 240 6.57 2.80 -4.62
CA SER A 240 5.18 2.41 -4.38
C SER A 240 4.47 3.47 -3.56
N LEU A 241 3.47 4.11 -4.17
CA LEU A 241 2.62 5.11 -3.51
C LEU A 241 1.35 4.42 -2.99
N PRO A 242 0.88 4.79 -1.79
CA PRO A 242 -0.42 4.35 -1.33
C PRO A 242 -1.55 4.84 -2.24
N GLY A 243 -2.58 4.03 -2.41
CA GLY A 243 -3.70 4.32 -3.30
C GLY A 243 -4.85 3.34 -3.09
N ARG A 244 -5.95 3.54 -3.82
CA ARG A 244 -7.10 2.64 -3.72
C ARG A 244 -6.73 1.26 -4.23
N ALA A 245 -7.13 0.21 -3.52
CA ALA A 245 -6.86 -1.17 -3.89
C ALA A 245 -7.28 -1.50 -5.33
N ARG A 246 -8.41 -0.94 -5.81
CA ARG A 246 -8.89 -1.11 -7.18
C ARG A 246 -7.86 -0.67 -8.24
N GLU A 247 -7.10 0.38 -7.96
CA GLU A 247 -6.07 0.92 -8.87
C GLU A 247 -4.75 0.15 -8.75
N ILE A 248 -4.36 -0.20 -7.53
CA ILE A 248 -3.09 -0.87 -7.22
C ILE A 248 -3.09 -2.34 -7.64
N LEU A 249 -4.22 -3.03 -7.45
CA LEU A 249 -4.34 -4.47 -7.74
C LEU A 249 -4.65 -4.74 -9.22
N ALA A 250 -5.05 -3.72 -9.97
CA ALA A 250 -5.24 -3.84 -11.41
C ALA A 250 -3.93 -4.19 -12.11
N PRO A 251 -3.97 -4.95 -13.22
CA PRO A 251 -2.81 -5.19 -14.07
C PRO A 251 -2.12 -3.87 -14.39
N SER A 252 -0.80 -3.83 -14.22
CA SER A 252 -0.02 -2.59 -14.33
C SER A 252 -0.34 -1.85 -15.62
N LYS A 253 -0.48 -0.52 -15.54
CA LYS A 253 -0.35 0.34 -16.71
C LYS A 253 0.96 -0.03 -17.40
N ALA A 254 0.93 -0.29 -18.69
CA ALA A 254 2.16 -0.43 -19.46
C ALA A 254 2.95 0.87 -19.28
N GLY A 255 4.00 0.85 -18.47
CA GLY A 255 5.04 1.83 -18.62
C GLY A 255 5.74 1.51 -19.93
N PRO A 256 5.83 2.44 -20.91
CA PRO A 256 6.95 2.37 -21.82
C PRO A 256 8.21 2.30 -20.97
N VAL A 257 9.15 1.44 -21.35
CA VAL A 257 10.50 1.39 -20.79
C VAL A 257 10.98 2.83 -20.62
N SER A 258 11.23 3.23 -19.36
CA SER A 258 11.59 4.60 -18.99
C SER A 258 12.82 5.06 -19.76
N GLN A 259 12.57 5.84 -20.81
CA GLN A 259 13.57 6.68 -21.50
C GLN A 259 13.19 8.17 -21.40
N SER A 260 12.17 8.49 -20.60
CA SER A 260 11.72 9.87 -20.37
C SER A 260 11.40 10.07 -18.90
N PRO A 261 11.78 11.21 -18.28
CA PRO A 261 11.39 11.52 -16.91
C PRO A 261 9.86 11.60 -16.84
N PHE A 262 9.24 10.71 -16.06
CA PHE A 262 7.81 10.80 -15.77
C PHE A 262 7.60 11.71 -14.56
N THR A 263 6.73 12.71 -14.68
CA THR A 263 6.30 13.51 -13.54
C THR A 263 5.11 12.80 -12.89
N THR A 264 5.33 12.11 -11.76
CA THR A 264 4.21 11.67 -10.92
C THR A 264 3.58 12.89 -10.26
N ARG A 265 2.36 13.24 -10.68
CA ARG A 265 1.47 14.05 -9.83
C ARG A 265 0.90 13.13 -8.76
N GLU A 266 1.02 13.51 -7.49
CA GLU A 266 0.35 12.77 -6.41
C GLU A 266 -1.15 12.65 -6.68
N SER A 267 -1.78 11.56 -6.23
CA SER A 267 -3.25 11.40 -6.34
C SER A 267 -3.95 12.59 -5.67
N GLU A 268 -4.86 13.25 -6.40
CA GLU A 268 -5.76 14.27 -5.86
C GLU A 268 -6.67 13.65 -4.80
N GLY A 269 -6.86 14.33 -3.68
CA GLY A 269 -7.63 13.84 -2.54
C GLY A 269 -7.20 14.47 -1.22
N PRO A 270 -7.86 14.14 -0.09
CA PRO A 270 -7.59 14.80 1.17
C PRO A 270 -6.12 14.66 1.60
N LYS A 271 -5.53 15.75 2.07
CA LYS A 271 -4.11 15.82 2.48
C LYS A 271 -3.99 16.32 3.91
N HIS A 272 -3.03 15.77 4.65
CA HIS A 272 -2.65 16.28 5.96
C HIS A 272 -1.37 17.12 5.84
N LEU A 273 -1.36 18.26 6.51
CA LEU A 273 -0.10 18.94 6.83
C LEU A 273 0.66 18.12 7.87
N TYR A 274 1.98 18.19 7.84
CA TYR A 274 2.84 17.59 8.86
C TYR A 274 4.10 18.43 9.10
N ILE A 275 4.68 18.25 10.28
CA ILE A 275 6.04 18.65 10.60
C ILE A 275 6.79 17.41 11.10
N LEU A 276 7.87 17.04 10.41
CA LEU A 276 8.81 16.02 10.88
C LEU A 276 9.93 16.70 11.66
N LYS A 277 10.39 16.08 12.74
CA LYS A 277 11.56 16.47 13.52
C LYS A 277 12.67 15.45 13.31
N LEU A 278 13.89 15.91 13.10
CA LEU A 278 15.07 15.07 13.16
C LEU A 278 15.44 14.84 14.63
N VAL A 279 15.50 13.57 15.03
CA VAL A 279 15.94 13.13 16.34
C VAL A 279 17.37 12.59 16.24
N GLY A 280 18.22 13.05 17.15
CA GLY A 280 19.65 12.77 17.21
C GLY A 280 20.40 13.97 17.80
N ASP A 281 21.74 13.95 17.73
CA ASP A 281 22.57 15.09 18.12
C ASP A 281 22.56 16.15 17.00
N THR A 282 21.73 17.18 17.16
CA THR A 282 21.57 18.25 16.16
C THR A 282 22.87 19.00 15.89
N ASP A 283 23.71 19.21 16.92
CA ASP A 283 24.99 19.91 16.77
C ASP A 283 25.93 19.08 15.89
N ALA A 284 25.99 17.77 16.14
CA ALA A 284 26.76 16.83 15.31
C ALA A 284 26.22 16.75 13.88
N PHE A 285 24.89 16.77 13.69
CA PHE A 285 24.27 16.72 12.36
C PHE A 285 24.61 17.95 11.51
N LEU A 286 24.60 19.14 12.13
CA LEU A 286 24.88 20.40 11.44
C LEU A 286 26.37 20.70 11.30
N GLY A 287 27.23 20.03 12.07
CA GLY A 287 28.66 20.37 12.18
C GLY A 287 28.90 21.74 12.87
N ARG A 288 27.88 22.28 13.55
CA ARG A 288 27.92 23.55 14.28
C ARG A 288 26.86 23.56 15.38
N LYS A 289 27.00 24.44 16.37
CA LYS A 289 26.01 24.57 17.44
C LYS A 289 24.63 24.97 16.88
N ALA A 290 23.61 24.21 17.26
CA ALA A 290 22.21 24.47 16.94
C ALA A 290 21.57 25.51 17.89
N ASN A 291 22.22 25.82 19.02
CA ASN A 291 21.74 26.79 20.01
C ASN A 291 20.29 26.52 20.45
N GLY A 292 19.97 25.26 20.75
CA GLY A 292 18.63 24.83 21.18
C GLY A 292 17.58 24.78 20.07
N HIS A 293 17.92 25.15 18.83
CA HIS A 293 17.05 24.96 17.68
C HIS A 293 17.02 23.48 17.28
N ILE A 294 15.95 23.08 16.60
CA ILE A 294 15.79 21.72 16.09
C ILE A 294 15.61 21.73 14.58
N VAL A 295 16.04 20.63 13.94
CA VAL A 295 15.90 20.44 12.49
C VAL A 295 14.52 19.85 12.21
N VAL A 296 13.77 20.52 11.35
CA VAL A 296 12.42 20.12 10.95
C VAL A 296 12.23 20.13 9.44
N LYS A 297 11.24 19.38 8.98
CA LYS A 297 10.68 19.44 7.63
C LYS A 297 9.18 19.67 7.73
N ALA A 298 8.69 20.77 7.16
CA ALA A 298 7.27 21.03 7.00
C ALA A 298 6.82 20.59 5.61
N GLY A 299 5.69 19.89 5.52
CA GLY A 299 5.15 19.44 4.24
C GLY A 299 3.71 18.97 4.33
N PHE A 300 3.20 18.40 3.22
CA PHE A 300 1.90 17.75 3.19
C PHE A 300 1.96 16.38 2.53
N SER A 301 1.06 15.49 2.92
CA SER A 301 0.94 14.13 2.38
C SER A 301 -0.45 13.56 2.68
N ARG A 302 -0.87 12.56 1.91
CA ARG A 302 -2.03 11.73 2.29
C ARG A 302 -1.74 10.89 3.54
N SER A 303 -0.50 10.40 3.68
CA SER A 303 -0.04 9.66 4.87
C SER A 303 1.29 10.26 5.34
N PRO A 304 1.27 11.15 6.35
CA PRO A 304 2.49 11.68 6.97
C PRO A 304 3.39 10.60 7.58
N GLN A 305 2.82 9.50 8.10
CA GLN A 305 3.60 8.38 8.62
C GLN A 305 4.38 7.67 7.53
N THR A 306 3.73 7.34 6.41
CA THR A 306 4.44 6.73 5.26
C THR A 306 5.55 7.64 4.77
N ARG A 307 5.31 8.95 4.69
CA ARG A 307 6.33 9.93 4.29
C ARG A 307 7.51 10.00 5.27
N CYS A 308 7.24 9.93 6.58
CA CYS A 308 8.26 9.85 7.62
C CYS A 308 9.09 8.56 7.50
N ASP A 309 8.44 7.42 7.26
CA ASP A 309 9.10 6.13 7.07
C ASP A 309 9.97 6.13 5.80
N ASP A 310 9.51 6.76 4.72
CA ASP A 310 10.28 6.92 3.48
C ASP A 310 11.54 7.76 3.70
N HIS A 311 11.45 8.84 4.49
CA HIS A 311 12.61 9.63 4.89
C HIS A 311 13.60 8.81 5.73
N ASN A 312 13.10 7.99 6.65
CA ASN A 312 13.93 7.09 7.44
C ASN A 312 14.56 5.97 6.61
N ARG A 313 13.89 5.49 5.56
CA ARG A 313 14.44 4.45 4.66
C ARG A 313 15.61 4.97 3.84
N ALA A 314 15.64 6.27 3.54
CA ALA A 314 16.75 6.91 2.86
C ALA A 314 17.98 7.14 3.77
N LEU A 315 17.82 7.05 5.09
CA LEU A 315 18.93 7.17 6.03
C LEU A 315 19.64 5.81 6.24
N PRO A 316 20.97 5.78 6.32
CA PRO A 316 21.67 4.60 6.82
C PRO A 316 21.25 4.34 8.28
N LYS A 317 21.38 3.10 8.75
CA LYS A 317 21.18 2.77 10.17
C LYS A 317 22.19 3.54 11.03
N CYS A 318 21.75 4.64 11.64
CA CYS A 318 22.59 5.56 12.39
C CYS A 318 21.84 6.15 13.59
N ALA A 319 22.47 7.08 14.31
CA ALA A 319 21.90 7.76 15.48
C ALA A 319 20.77 8.76 15.13
N PHE A 320 20.52 8.99 13.85
CA PHE A 320 19.54 9.96 13.37
C PHE A 320 18.30 9.26 12.83
N ARG A 321 17.13 9.83 13.13
CA ARG A 321 15.85 9.42 12.53
C ARG A 321 14.87 10.58 12.48
N TRP A 322 13.97 10.54 11.53
CA TRP A 322 12.81 11.42 11.47
C TRP A 322 11.68 10.86 12.34
N GLU A 323 11.02 11.75 13.07
CA GLU A 323 9.78 11.47 13.79
C GLU A 323 8.72 12.49 13.39
N ILE A 324 7.45 12.09 13.40
CA ILE A 324 6.36 13.05 13.28
C ILE A 324 6.33 13.88 14.55
N LEU A 325 6.60 15.18 14.41
CA LEU A 325 6.33 16.13 15.47
C LEU A 325 4.82 16.38 15.49
N TRP A 326 4.26 16.91 14.40
CA TRP A 326 2.84 17.26 14.28
C TRP A 326 2.23 16.74 12.97
N SER A 327 0.97 16.30 13.01
CA SER A 327 0.25 15.78 11.86
C SER A 327 -1.23 15.53 12.17
N GLY A 328 -2.11 15.94 11.25
CA GLY A 328 -3.50 15.46 11.15
C GLY A 328 -4.30 15.46 12.44
N THR A 329 -5.15 14.43 12.61
CA THR A 329 -6.13 14.33 13.71
C THR A 329 -5.48 14.20 15.07
N LYS A 330 -4.27 13.61 15.16
CA LYS A 330 -3.46 13.56 16.39
C LYS A 330 -3.12 14.95 16.92
N SER A 331 -3.10 15.95 16.05
CA SER A 331 -2.89 17.37 16.37
C SER A 331 -4.18 18.19 16.33
N GLY A 332 -5.36 17.57 16.27
CA GLY A 332 -6.66 18.23 16.28
C GLY A 332 -7.16 18.78 14.93
N TYR A 333 -6.54 18.39 13.82
CA TYR A 333 -6.91 18.87 12.48
C TYR A 333 -7.35 17.73 11.54
N ASP A 334 -8.48 17.93 10.86
CA ASP A 334 -8.93 17.02 9.80
C ASP A 334 -8.05 17.15 8.54
N ALA A 335 -8.21 16.22 7.60
CA ALA A 335 -7.56 16.32 6.29
C ALA A 335 -8.10 17.54 5.52
N HIS A 336 -7.21 18.28 4.88
CA HIS A 336 -7.57 19.38 3.98
C HIS A 336 -8.15 18.82 2.68
N PRO A 337 -9.17 19.46 2.07
CA PRO A 337 -9.95 18.85 0.98
C PRO A 337 -9.17 18.52 -0.30
N SER A 338 -8.12 19.27 -0.60
CA SER A 338 -7.35 19.13 -1.85
C SER A 338 -5.86 19.45 -1.64
N SER A 339 -5.03 19.11 -2.63
CA SER A 339 -3.61 19.48 -2.60
C SER A 339 -3.39 20.99 -2.62
N ASP A 340 -4.29 21.78 -3.23
CA ASP A 340 -4.16 23.25 -3.28
C ASP A 340 -4.23 23.87 -1.87
N HIS A 341 -5.17 23.42 -1.03
CA HIS A 341 -5.30 23.86 0.36
C HIS A 341 -4.05 23.48 1.16
N ALA A 342 -3.61 22.23 1.04
CA ALA A 342 -2.44 21.75 1.77
C ALA A 342 -1.14 22.40 1.31
N MET A 343 -0.99 22.68 0.01
CA MET A 343 0.14 23.43 -0.53
C MET A 343 0.15 24.88 -0.02
N ALA A 344 -1.02 25.53 0.09
CA ALA A 344 -1.10 26.86 0.69
C ALA A 344 -0.66 26.85 2.17
N GLY A 345 -1.09 25.84 2.93
CA GLY A 345 -0.66 25.66 4.32
C GLY A 345 0.83 25.35 4.46
N GLU A 346 1.38 24.46 3.63
CA GLU A 346 2.83 24.16 3.59
C GLU A 346 3.65 25.43 3.32
N LYS A 347 3.29 26.20 2.28
CA LYS A 347 3.98 27.46 1.96
C LYS A 347 3.93 28.45 3.11
N ALA A 348 2.81 28.53 3.83
CA ALA A 348 2.70 29.37 5.02
C ALA A 348 3.62 28.90 6.15
N MET A 349 3.68 27.59 6.43
CA MET A 349 4.61 27.02 7.42
C MET A 349 6.06 27.36 7.04
N GLN A 350 6.45 27.08 5.80
CA GLN A 350 7.81 27.32 5.31
C GLN A 350 8.17 28.81 5.33
N GLY A 351 7.22 29.70 5.05
CA GLY A 351 7.39 31.14 5.16
C GLY A 351 7.74 31.57 6.60
N ILE A 352 7.02 31.06 7.59
CA ILE A 352 7.31 31.32 9.01
C ILE A 352 8.67 30.75 9.42
N LEU A 353 8.97 29.50 9.03
CA LEU A 353 10.24 28.82 9.36
C LEU A 353 11.48 29.49 8.73
N CYS A 354 11.29 30.28 7.67
CA CYS A 354 12.34 31.09 7.05
C CYS A 354 12.55 32.46 7.72
N THR A 355 11.78 32.81 8.77
CA THR A 355 11.88 34.13 9.40
C THR A 355 13.21 34.28 10.13
N ALA A 356 14.04 35.21 9.64
CA ALA A 356 15.35 35.50 10.19
C ALA A 356 15.29 35.77 11.70
N SER A 357 16.34 35.40 12.43
CA SER A 357 16.52 35.42 13.90
C SER A 357 15.95 34.23 14.69
N ARG A 358 14.86 33.59 14.25
CA ARG A 358 14.23 32.45 14.96
C ARG A 358 14.20 31.15 14.13
N GLY A 359 14.47 31.26 12.82
CA GLY A 359 14.52 30.15 11.89
C GLY A 359 15.43 30.43 10.71
N CYS A 360 15.93 29.36 10.08
CA CYS A 360 16.63 29.43 8.80
C CYS A 360 16.42 28.17 7.97
N SER A 361 16.44 28.33 6.64
CA SER A 361 16.42 27.20 5.71
C SER A 361 17.78 26.52 5.67
N LEU A 362 17.76 25.18 5.61
CA LEU A 362 18.92 24.29 5.45
C LEU A 362 19.01 23.67 4.04
N GLY A 363 18.28 24.21 3.07
CA GLY A 363 18.26 23.68 1.69
C GLY A 363 16.87 23.58 1.09
N GLY A 364 16.02 24.60 1.31
CA GLY A 364 14.66 24.68 0.78
C GLY A 364 13.64 23.90 1.62
N GLU A 365 13.80 22.58 1.70
CA GLU A 365 12.79 21.71 2.33
C GLU A 365 13.00 21.47 3.83
N PHE A 366 14.19 21.77 4.35
CA PHE A 366 14.57 21.56 5.74
C PHE A 366 14.85 22.90 6.42
N PHE A 367 14.54 22.98 7.71
CA PHE A 367 14.64 24.21 8.48
C PHE A 367 15.27 23.93 9.84
N LEU A 368 16.10 24.87 10.30
CA LEU A 368 16.54 24.95 11.68
C LEU A 368 15.72 26.03 12.37
N ALA A 369 14.93 25.69 13.38
CA ALA A 369 14.02 26.63 14.02
C ALA A 369 13.90 26.40 15.53
N GLU A 370 13.59 27.48 16.26
CA GLU A 370 13.21 27.39 17.67
C GLU A 370 11.88 26.64 17.83
N PRO A 371 11.67 25.88 18.91
CA PRO A 371 10.41 25.19 19.16
C PRO A 371 9.18 26.10 19.02
N ALA A 372 9.20 27.29 19.63
CA ALA A 372 8.07 28.23 19.55
C ALA A 372 7.75 28.71 18.12
N LEU A 373 8.76 28.84 17.24
CA LEU A 373 8.53 29.21 15.85
C LEU A 373 7.89 28.05 15.05
N ILE A 374 8.23 26.82 15.41
CA ILE A 374 7.64 25.61 14.81
C ILE A 374 6.15 25.52 15.17
N GLU A 375 5.81 25.88 16.41
CA GLU A 375 4.41 25.95 16.85
C GLU A 375 3.61 26.99 16.05
N GLU A 376 4.15 28.20 15.97
CA GLU A 376 3.59 29.30 15.19
C GLU A 376 3.40 28.93 13.70
N ALA A 377 4.40 28.27 13.11
CA ALA A 377 4.38 27.86 11.72
C ALA A 377 3.19 26.94 11.43
N TRP A 378 3.00 25.91 12.25
CA TRP A 378 1.91 24.94 12.09
C TRP A 378 0.53 25.52 12.28
N ASP A 379 0.33 26.36 13.31
CA ASP A 379 -0.95 27.01 13.55
C ASP A 379 -1.31 27.89 12.34
N LYS A 380 -0.33 28.66 11.85
CA LYS A 380 -0.50 29.49 10.66
C LYS A 380 -0.73 28.68 9.40
N GLY A 381 -0.04 27.55 9.25
CA GLY A 381 -0.19 26.63 8.13
C GLY A 381 -1.59 26.04 8.05
N ASN A 382 -2.11 25.54 9.17
CA ASN A 382 -3.47 24.98 9.21
C ASN A 382 -4.55 26.05 9.03
N LEU A 383 -4.38 27.24 9.62
CA LEU A 383 -5.30 28.36 9.40
C LEU A 383 -5.34 28.75 7.92
N THR A 384 -4.17 28.91 7.29
CA THR A 384 -4.06 29.31 5.89
C THR A 384 -4.62 28.25 4.94
N ALA A 385 -4.37 26.97 5.22
CA ALA A 385 -4.97 25.87 4.46
C ALA A 385 -6.50 25.85 4.57
N LYS A 386 -7.05 26.12 5.77
CA LYS A 386 -8.50 26.18 6.01
C LYS A 386 -9.17 27.39 5.33
N GLU A 387 -8.49 28.53 5.30
CA GLU A 387 -9.01 29.77 4.71
C GLU A 387 -8.76 29.88 3.20
N TYR A 388 -8.02 28.94 2.62
CA TYR A 388 -7.67 28.95 1.21
C TYR A 388 -8.92 28.99 0.32
N LYS A 389 -8.97 30.01 -0.55
CA LYS A 389 -9.97 30.15 -1.61
C LYS A 389 -9.24 30.18 -2.94
N LYS A 390 -9.76 29.41 -3.89
CA LYS A 390 -9.15 29.20 -5.20
C LYS A 390 -9.25 30.45 -6.08
#